data_AF-X1FEL2-F1
#
_entry.id   AF-X1FEL2-F1
#
_cell.length_a   1.000
_cell.length_b   1.000
_cell.length_c   1.000
_cell.angle_alpha   90.00
_cell.angle_beta   90.00
_cell.angle_gamma   90.00
#
_symmetry.space_group_name_H-M   'P 1'
#
loop_
_entity.id
_entity.type
_entity.pdbx_description
1 polymer ?
#
loop_
_entity_poly.entity_id
_entity_poly.type
_entity_poly.pdbx_seq_one_letter_code
_entity_poly.pdbx_strand_id
1 'polypeptide(L)'
;MERSEFESLLSMAKFFQEASAVKQNYDRSVFWLGFQRGISRLFHGEKSGTVEEHEKWMTAADGEYPKELYDGYRTGFTYHDQKLEI
;
A
#
# COMPACT_ATOMS: atom_id res chain seq x y z
N MET A 1 13.89 5.03 -2.50
CA MET A 1 13.75 3.56 -2.56
C MET A 1 14.50 3.08 -3.78
N GLU A 2 15.32 2.05 -3.64
CA GLU A 2 16.02 1.45 -4.79
C GLU A 2 15.06 0.59 -5.63
N ARG A 3 15.32 0.45 -6.94
CA ARG A 3 14.43 -0.33 -7.83
C ARG A 3 14.28 -1.79 -7.38
N SER A 4 15.37 -2.43 -6.98
CA SER A 4 15.33 -3.83 -6.51
C SER A 4 14.51 -4.00 -5.23
N GLU A 5 14.55 -3.01 -4.33
CA GLU A 5 13.73 -2.99 -3.12
C GLU A 5 12.25 -2.82 -3.48
N PHE A 6 11.93 -1.88 -4.37
CA PHE A 6 10.57 -1.70 -4.88
C PHE A 6 10.01 -2.99 -5.50
N GLU A 7 10.75 -3.61 -6.42
CA GLU A 7 10.34 -4.85 -7.09
C GLU A 7 10.13 -6.00 -6.10
N SER A 8 10.99 -6.11 -5.09
CA SER A 8 10.88 -7.12 -4.03
C SER A 8 9.61 -6.91 -3.20
N LEU A 9 9.35 -5.68 -2.76
CA LEU A 9 8.17 -5.32 -1.98
C LEU A 9 6.88 -5.50 -2.79
N LEU A 10 6.89 -5.12 -4.06
CA LEU A 10 5.76 -5.29 -4.96
C LEU A 10 5.43 -6.76 -5.20
N SER A 11 6.45 -7.58 -5.45
CA SER A 11 6.30 -9.03 -5.60
C SER A 11 5.71 -9.68 -4.34
N MET A 12 6.26 -9.33 -3.17
CA MET A 12 5.76 -9.80 -1.88
C MET A 12 4.30 -9.41 -1.66
N ALA A 13 3.94 -8.15 -1.92
CA ALA A 13 2.58 -7.67 -1.70
C ALA A 13 1.55 -8.35 -2.62
N LYS A 14 1.92 -8.60 -3.89
CA LYS A 14 1.08 -9.37 -4.82
C LYS A 14 0.85 -10.79 -4.34
N PHE A 15 1.91 -11.48 -3.91
CA PHE A 15 1.80 -12.83 -3.37
C PHE A 15 0.83 -12.88 -2.18
N PHE A 16 0.96 -11.96 -1.22
CA PHE A 16 0.08 -11.96 -0.06
C PHE A 16 -1.35 -11.54 -0.38
N GLN A 17 -1.57 -10.65 -1.34
CA GLN A 17 -2.90 -10.31 -1.83
C GLN A 17 -3.60 -11.57 -2.38
N GLU A 18 -2.95 -12.28 -3.30
CA GLU A 18 -3.48 -13.50 -3.92
C GLU A 18 -3.73 -14.60 -2.88
N ALA A 19 -2.77 -14.85 -2.00
CA ALA A 19 -2.90 -15.83 -0.93
C ALA A 19 -4.05 -15.52 0.04
N SER A 20 -4.33 -14.23 0.28
CA SER A 20 -5.42 -13.78 1.15
C SER A 20 -6.78 -13.90 0.47
N ALA A 21 -6.85 -13.60 -0.83
CA ALA A 21 -8.06 -13.79 -1.63
C ALA A 21 -8.48 -15.27 -1.71
N VAL A 22 -7.51 -16.18 -1.91
CA VAL A 22 -7.77 -17.64 -1.92
C VAL A 22 -8.35 -18.13 -0.59
N LYS A 23 -7.92 -17.54 0.53
CA LYS A 23 -8.42 -17.85 1.87
C LYS A 23 -9.70 -17.10 2.25
N GLN A 24 -10.32 -16.38 1.30
CA GLN A 24 -11.48 -15.51 1.53
C GLN A 24 -11.26 -14.47 2.65
N ASN A 25 -10.01 -14.11 2.91
CA ASN A 25 -9.67 -13.04 3.83
C ASN A 25 -9.62 -11.72 3.05
N TYR A 26 -10.81 -11.18 2.81
CA TYR A 26 -11.01 -9.98 2.01
C TYR A 26 -10.24 -8.78 2.58
N ASP A 27 -10.35 -8.56 3.90
CA ASP A 27 -9.68 -7.50 4.64
C ASP A 27 -8.17 -7.51 4.39
N ARG A 28 -7.53 -8.68 4.54
CA ARG A 28 -6.10 -8.82 4.29
C ARG A 28 -5.75 -8.63 2.81
N SER A 29 -6.58 -9.10 1.89
CA SER A 29 -6.38 -8.86 0.45
C SER A 29 -6.41 -7.36 0.12
N VAL A 30 -7.37 -6.64 0.70
CA VAL A 30 -7.55 -5.19 0.52
C VAL A 30 -6.40 -4.41 1.14
N PHE A 31 -5.86 -4.85 2.28
CA PHE A 31 -4.63 -4.30 2.85
C PHE A 31 -3.47 -4.36 1.86
N TRP A 32 -3.20 -5.53 1.27
CA TRP A 32 -2.09 -5.69 0.34
C TRP A 32 -2.28 -4.92 -0.96
N LEU A 33 -3.53 -4.71 -1.40
CA LEU A 33 -3.83 -3.79 -2.49
C LEU A 33 -3.44 -2.34 -2.14
N GLY A 34 -3.75 -1.90 -0.92
CA GLY A 34 -3.35 -0.59 -0.41
C GLY A 34 -1.84 -0.45 -0.37
N PHE A 35 -1.16 -1.45 0.20
CA PHE A 35 0.30 -1.49 0.28
C PHE A 35 0.97 -1.33 -1.08
N GLN A 36 0.49 -2.04 -2.11
CA GLN A 36 0.99 -1.91 -3.49
C GLN A 36 0.88 -0.48 -4.01
N ARG A 37 -0.25 0.20 -3.75
CA ARG A 37 -0.44 1.60 -4.15
C ARG A 37 0.51 2.53 -3.39
N GLY A 38 0.68 2.31 -2.08
CA GLY A 38 1.57 3.08 -1.21
C GLY A 38 3.03 3.00 -1.65
N ILE A 39 3.56 1.79 -1.86
CA ILE A 39 4.96 1.61 -2.32
C ILE A 39 5.17 2.15 -3.74
N SER A 40 4.15 2.08 -4.59
CA SER A 40 4.21 2.64 -5.95
C SER A 40 4.30 4.16 -5.91
N ARG A 41 3.53 4.81 -5.03
CA ARG A 41 3.64 6.26 -4.78
C ARG A 41 5.00 6.62 -4.20
N LEU A 42 5.50 5.85 -3.23
CA LEU A 42 6.83 6.09 -2.63
C LEU A 42 7.96 5.97 -3.66
N PHE A 43 7.87 5.01 -4.59
CA PHE A 43 8.91 4.79 -5.59
C PHE A 43 8.82 5.73 -6.80
N HIS A 44 7.63 5.92 -7.36
CA HIS A 44 7.43 6.72 -8.57
C HIS A 44 7.10 8.20 -8.30
N GLY A 45 6.83 8.56 -7.04
CA GLY A 45 6.37 9.89 -6.66
C GLY A 45 5.04 10.24 -7.32
N GLU A 46 4.91 11.49 -7.79
CA GLU A 46 3.69 12.01 -8.42
C GLU A 46 3.27 11.30 -9.71
N LYS A 47 4.14 10.46 -10.28
CA LYS A 47 3.82 9.66 -11.47
C LYS A 47 2.91 8.46 -11.19
N SER A 48 2.69 8.11 -9.92
CA SER A 48 1.81 7.00 -9.51
C SER A 48 0.54 7.53 -8.86
N GLY A 49 -0.59 7.39 -9.57
CA GLY A 49 -1.88 7.94 -9.17
C GLY A 49 -1.95 9.46 -9.26
N THR A 50 -3.12 10.04 -8.98
CA THR A 50 -3.29 11.50 -8.90
C THR A 50 -3.00 12.03 -7.50
N VAL A 51 -2.86 13.36 -7.37
CA VAL A 51 -2.71 14.01 -6.05
C VAL A 51 -3.99 13.83 -5.23
N GLU A 52 -5.16 13.96 -5.86
CA GLU A 52 -6.45 13.77 -5.22
C GLU A 52 -6.61 12.33 -4.70
N GLU A 53 -6.17 11.33 -5.48
CA GLU A 53 -6.14 9.95 -5.01
C GLU A 53 -5.20 9.79 -3.81
N HIS A 54 -4.00 10.36 -3.86
CA HIS A 54 -3.06 10.31 -2.74
C HIS A 54 -3.64 10.93 -1.48
N GLU A 55 -4.17 12.14 -1.56
CA GLU A 55 -4.82 12.83 -0.44
C GLU A 55 -5.96 11.99 0.11
N LYS A 56 -6.80 11.46 -0.77
CA LYS A 56 -7.90 10.57 -0.40
C LYS A 56 -7.41 9.33 0.35
N TRP A 57 -6.35 8.67 -0.09
CA TRP A 57 -5.79 7.52 0.64
C TRP A 57 -5.08 7.91 1.96
N MET A 58 -4.66 9.15 2.11
CA MET A 58 -4.06 9.66 3.34
C MET A 58 -5.10 10.14 4.37
N THR A 59 -6.30 10.53 3.93
CA THR A 59 -7.35 11.11 4.79
C THR A 59 -8.58 10.21 5.00
N ALA A 60 -8.80 9.18 4.17
CA ALA A 60 -10.01 8.34 4.20
C ALA A 60 -10.09 7.34 5.37
N ALA A 61 -9.81 7.78 6.60
CA ALA A 61 -10.08 6.98 7.80
C ALA A 61 -11.60 6.85 8.11
N ASP A 62 -12.43 7.75 7.55
CA ASP A 62 -13.81 7.99 7.99
C ASP A 62 -14.90 7.34 7.10
N GLY A 63 -14.69 6.08 6.70
CA GLY A 63 -15.79 5.19 6.29
C GLY A 63 -16.22 5.15 4.82
N GLU A 64 -15.63 5.97 3.93
CA GLU A 64 -15.91 5.91 2.48
C GLU A 64 -15.18 4.72 1.80
N TYR A 65 -14.09 4.22 2.40
CA TYR A 65 -13.28 3.12 1.90
C TYR A 65 -12.99 2.08 2.99
N PRO A 66 -12.68 0.82 2.62
CA PRO A 66 -12.22 -0.17 3.58
C PRO A 66 -11.00 0.35 4.34
N LYS A 67 -11.05 0.29 5.67
CA LYS A 67 -9.97 0.74 6.56
C LYS A 67 -8.63 0.08 6.21
N GLU A 68 -8.68 -1.16 5.77
CA GLU A 68 -7.53 -1.97 5.40
C GLU A 68 -6.81 -1.38 4.18
N LEU A 69 -7.55 -0.84 3.22
CA LEU A 69 -6.99 -0.21 2.03
C LEU A 69 -6.17 1.03 2.42
N TYR A 70 -6.73 1.82 3.34
CA TYR A 70 -6.09 2.97 3.95
C TYR A 70 -4.83 2.57 4.74
N ASP A 71 -4.94 1.59 5.63
CA ASP A 71 -3.83 1.11 6.46
C ASP A 71 -2.69 0.58 5.58
N GLY A 72 -3.05 -0.19 4.54
CA GLY A 72 -2.12 -0.71 3.56
C GLY A 72 -1.40 0.41 2.83
N TYR A 73 -2.15 1.39 2.30
CA TYR A 73 -1.58 2.54 1.59
C TYR A 73 -0.56 3.29 2.43
N ARG A 74 -0.93 3.65 3.67
CA ARG A 74 -0.03 4.37 4.58
C ARG A 74 1.21 3.55 4.88
N THR A 75 1.05 2.27 5.19
CA THR A 75 2.18 1.38 5.49
C THR A 75 3.16 1.30 4.32
N GLY A 76 2.65 1.17 3.08
CA GLY A 76 3.50 1.17 1.88
C GLY A 76 4.16 2.51 1.61
N PHE A 77 3.45 3.62 1.80
CA PHE A 77 3.93 4.96 1.51
C PHE A 77 4.99 5.45 2.52
N THR A 78 4.81 5.13 3.81
CA THR A 78 5.74 5.51 4.89
C THR A 78 6.76 4.40 5.21
N TYR A 79 6.96 3.44 4.31
CA TYR A 79 7.79 2.26 4.57
C TYR A 79 9.22 2.61 5.00
N HIS A 80 9.81 3.68 4.44
CA HIS A 80 11.13 4.15 4.86
C HIS A 80 11.13 4.86 6.21
N ASP A 81 10.05 5.56 6.56
CA ASP A 81 9.93 6.25 7.85
C ASP A 81 9.84 5.23 8.99
N GLN A 82 9.14 4.11 8.76
CA GLN A 82 9.06 2.99 9.72
C GLN A 82 10.39 2.24 9.90
N LYS A 83 11.29 2.28 8.91
CA LYS A 83 12.64 1.71 9.04
C LYS A 83 13.58 2.55 9.91
N LEU A 84 13.24 3.82 10.18
CA LEU A 84 14.07 4.74 10.96
C LEU A 84 13.74 4.71 12.47
N GLU A 85 12.70 4.00 12.89
CA GLU A 85 12.28 3.87 14.30
C GLU A 85 12.82 2.62 15.01
N ILE A 86 13.89 1.99 14.48
CA ILE A 86 14.50 0.76 15.03
C ILE A 86 16.00 0.93 15.28
#